data_AF-A0A2U1JZN9-F1
#
_entry.id   AF-A0A2U1JZN9-F1
#
_cell.length_a   1.000
_cell.length_b   1.000
_cell.length_c   1.000
_cell.angle_alpha   90.00
_cell.angle_beta   90.00
_cell.angle_gamma   90.00
#
_symmetry.space_group_name_H-M   'P 1'
#
loop_
_entity.id
_entity.type
_entity.pdbx_description
1 polymer ?
#
loop_
_entity_poly.entity_id
_entity_poly.type
_entity_poly.pdbx_seq_one_letter_code
_entity_poly.pdbx_strand_id
1 'polypeptide(L)'
;MEIPVYKKSTDNNSVSIVLMDEIFVGFGKNIGVNVFDQNRLAALVGYKVNKNVKIEAGYLSQILQQGKRINDKSVFQYNSGFMLTTHLSFDAVQ
;
A
#
# COMPACT_ATOMS: atom_id res chain seq x y z
N MET A 1 8.91 -0.49 1.66
CA MET A 1 10.31 -0.55 1.20
C MET A 1 10.32 -0.52 -0.32
N GLU A 2 11.14 0.34 -0.93
CA GLU A 2 11.37 0.34 -2.38
C GLU A 2 12.82 -0.02 -2.66
N ILE A 3 13.04 -0.92 -3.62
CA ILE A 3 14.35 -1.43 -4.00
C ILE A 3 14.53 -1.16 -5.50
N PRO A 4 15.48 -0.31 -5.92
CA PRO A 4 15.78 -0.10 -7.33
C PRO A 4 16.45 -1.36 -7.91
N VAL A 5 15.89 -1.90 -8.98
CA VAL A 5 16.43 -3.09 -9.68
C VAL A 5 17.22 -2.68 -10.92
N TYR A 6 16.78 -1.61 -11.59
CA TYR A 6 17.45 -1.08 -12.77
C TYR A 6 17.38 0.44 -12.78
N LYS A 7 18.52 1.09 -13.05
CA LYS A 7 18.62 2.54 -13.17
C LYS A 7 19.43 2.89 -14.42
N LYS A 8 18.83 3.68 -15.33
CA LYS A 8 19.56 4.27 -16.46
C LYS A 8 20.36 5.49 -15.98
N SER A 9 21.45 5.83 -16.67
CA SER A 9 22.43 6.86 -16.28
C SER A 9 21.82 8.26 -16.01
N THR A 10 20.71 8.58 -16.66
CA THR A 10 19.85 9.73 -16.34
C THR A 10 18.75 9.26 -15.38
N ASP A 11 18.39 10.02 -14.36
CA ASP A 11 17.36 9.71 -13.32
C ASP A 11 15.92 9.41 -13.80
N ASN A 12 15.75 9.16 -15.11
CA ASN A 12 14.55 8.77 -15.84
C ASN A 12 14.68 7.31 -16.32
N ASN A 13 13.55 6.59 -16.41
CA ASN A 13 13.47 5.19 -16.84
C ASN A 13 14.19 4.22 -15.89
N SER A 14 13.78 4.23 -14.62
CA SER A 14 14.21 3.24 -13.63
C SER A 14 13.10 2.26 -13.29
N VAL A 15 13.47 1.02 -13.01
CA VAL A 15 12.56 -0.04 -12.52
C VAL A 15 12.89 -0.31 -11.06
N SER A 16 11.85 -0.41 -10.23
CA SER A 16 11.95 -0.74 -8.82
C SER A 16 10.95 -1.82 -8.41
N ILE A 17 11.25 -2.49 -7.31
CA ILE A 17 10.32 -3.38 -6.61
C ILE A 17 9.90 -2.65 -5.34
N VAL A 18 8.59 -2.64 -5.05
CA VAL A 18 8.02 -2.01 -3.87
C VAL A 18 7.33 -3.09 -3.05
N LEU A 19 7.77 -3.26 -1.81
CA LEU A 19 7.18 -4.15 -0.82
C LEU A 19 6.57 -3.31 0.30
N MET A 20 5.30 -3.55 0.62
CA MET A 20 4.59 -2.84 1.68
C MET A 20 4.04 -3.85 2.67
N ASP A 21 4.20 -3.57 3.95
CA ASP A 21 3.58 -4.31 5.04
C ASP A 21 3.13 -3.28 6.08
N GLU A 22 1.82 -3.18 6.28
CA GLU A 22 1.20 -2.14 7.11
C GLU A 22 0.10 -2.74 7.99
N ILE A 23 0.33 -2.67 9.30
CA ILE A 23 -0.61 -3.11 10.33
C ILE A 23 -1.30 -1.90 10.94
N PHE A 24 -2.63 -1.97 11.03
CA PHE A 24 -3.49 -0.92 11.59
C PHE A 24 -4.09 -1.41 12.90
N VAL A 25 -3.81 -0.67 13.97
CA VAL A 25 -4.25 -0.96 15.33
C VAL A 25 -4.84 0.30 15.97
N GLY A 26 -5.94 0.14 16.70
CA GLY A 26 -6.60 1.23 17.41
C GLY A 26 -6.07 1.40 18.84
N PHE A 27 -5.95 2.65 19.30
CA PHE A 27 -5.54 3.01 20.67
C PHE A 27 -6.47 4.07 21.28
N GLY A 28 -6.81 3.99 22.58
CA GLY A 28 -7.68 4.94 23.30
C GLY A 28 -8.78 4.32 24.18
N LYS A 29 -9.48 5.18 24.96
CA LYS A 29 -10.57 4.75 25.87
C LYS A 29 -11.87 4.36 25.15
N ASN A 30 -12.03 4.78 23.89
CA ASN A 30 -13.21 4.56 23.06
C ASN A 30 -12.96 3.57 21.90
N ILE A 31 -11.85 2.81 21.92
CA ILE A 31 -11.72 1.70 20.97
C ILE A 31 -12.83 0.71 21.33
N GLY A 32 -13.62 0.28 20.35
CA GLY A 32 -14.53 -0.84 20.54
C GLY A 32 -13.76 -2.14 20.82
N VAL A 33 -14.42 -3.29 20.63
CA VAL A 33 -13.77 -4.60 20.87
C VAL A 33 -12.64 -4.92 19.88
N ASN A 34 -12.51 -4.16 18.79
CA ASN A 34 -11.53 -4.38 17.74
C ASN A 34 -10.26 -3.53 17.98
N VAL A 35 -9.27 -4.09 18.69
CA VAL A 35 -7.93 -3.48 18.80
C VAL A 35 -7.16 -3.60 17.48
N PHE A 36 -7.37 -4.70 16.76
CA PHE A 36 -6.90 -4.89 15.39
C PHE A 36 -7.95 -4.40 14.40
N ASP A 37 -7.53 -3.65 13.39
CA ASP A 37 -8.40 -3.17 12.31
C ASP A 37 -8.09 -3.92 11.01
N GLN A 38 -6.86 -3.80 10.51
CA GLN A 38 -6.45 -4.46 9.27
C GLN A 38 -4.94 -4.68 9.20
N ASN A 39 -4.52 -5.65 8.38
CA ASN A 39 -3.15 -5.83 7.94
C ASN A 39 -3.11 -5.84 6.40
N ARG A 40 -2.24 -5.05 5.79
CA ARG A 40 -2.13 -4.89 4.34
C ARG A 40 -0.70 -5.18 3.89
N LEU A 41 -0.55 -6.23 3.09
CA LEU A 41 0.69 -6.62 2.46
C LEU A 41 0.60 -6.37 0.95
N ALA A 42 1.57 -5.68 0.36
CA ALA A 42 1.62 -5.44 -1.08
C ALA A 42 3.00 -5.76 -1.66
N ALA A 43 3.01 -6.25 -2.89
CA ALA A 43 4.20 -6.37 -3.71
C ALA A 43 3.92 -5.78 -5.10
N LEU A 44 4.64 -4.71 -5.43
CA LEU A 44 4.47 -3.94 -6.67
C LEU A 44 5.79 -3.85 -7.43
N VAL A 45 5.68 -3.66 -8.74
CA VAL A 45 6.77 -3.24 -9.62
C VAL A 45 6.52 -1.79 -9.99
N GLY A 46 7.50 -0.94 -9.75
CA GLY A 46 7.50 0.48 -10.09
C GLY A 46 8.30 0.75 -11.36
N TYR A 47 7.77 1.61 -12.22
CA TYR A 47 8.45 2.17 -13.37
C TYR A 47 8.41 3.69 -13.32
N LYS A 48 9.59 4.31 -13.21
CA LYS A 48 9.74 5.76 -13.24
C LYS A 48 9.87 6.21 -14.69
N VAL A 49 8.80 6.73 -15.26
CA VAL A 49 8.74 7.22 -16.64
C VAL A 49 9.66 8.43 -16.81
N ASN A 50 9.59 9.38 -15.88
CA ASN A 50 10.46 10.56 -15.84
C ASN A 50 10.54 11.12 -14.42
N LYS A 51 11.19 12.27 -14.23
CA LYS A 51 11.32 12.93 -12.92
C LYS A 51 9.98 13.28 -12.24
N ASN A 52 8.89 13.41 -13.00
CA ASN A 52 7.57 13.84 -12.52
C ASN A 52 6.54 12.71 -12.46
N VAL A 53 6.77 11.59 -13.13
CA VAL A 53 5.78 10.50 -13.28
C VAL A 53 6.40 9.15 -12.96
N LYS A 54 5.75 8.44 -12.04
CA LYS A 54 6.05 7.04 -11.72
C LYS A 54 4.75 6.24 -11.67
N ILE A 55 4.78 5.04 -12.23
CA ILE A 55 3.65 4.11 -12.23
C ILE A 55 4.07 2.87 -11.46
N GLU A 56 3.21 2.35 -10.61
CA GLU A 56 3.42 1.12 -9.85
C GLU A 56 2.24 0.19 -10.08
N ALA A 57 2.52 -1.10 -10.26
CA ALA A 57 1.49 -2.11 -10.39
C ALA A 57 1.89 -3.41 -9.70
N GLY A 58 0.92 -4.13 -9.15
CA GLY A 58 1.19 -5.43 -8.53
C GLY A 58 0.01 -5.97 -7.75
N TYR A 59 0.29 -6.70 -6.67
CA TYR A 59 -0.71 -7.43 -5.92
C TYR A 59 -0.80 -6.93 -4.48
N LEU A 60 -2.04 -6.84 -3.99
CA LEU A 60 -2.39 -6.52 -2.62
C LEU A 60 -3.05 -7.73 -1.97
N SER A 61 -2.66 -8.03 -0.75
CA SER A 61 -3.35 -8.95 0.16
C SER A 61 -3.68 -8.20 1.44
N GLN A 62 -4.94 -8.26 1.87
CA GLN A 62 -5.43 -7.55 3.04
C GLN A 62 -6.30 -8.46 3.90
N ILE A 63 -6.00 -8.47 5.20
CA ILE A 63 -6.86 -9.03 6.24
C ILE A 63 -7.56 -7.85 6.92
N LEU A 64 -8.89 -7.84 6.93
CA LEU A 64 -9.70 -6.78 7.53
C LEU A 64 -10.63 -7.38 8.58
N GLN A 65 -10.61 -6.83 9.80
CA GLN A 65 -11.60 -7.14 10.82
C GLN A 65 -12.77 -6.16 10.69
N GLN A 66 -13.95 -6.67 10.33
CA GLN A 66 -15.12 -5.80 10.18
C GLN A 66 -15.50 -5.14 11.52
N GLY A 67 -15.88 -3.86 11.45
CA GLY A 67 -16.41 -3.12 12.60
C GLY A 67 -17.74 -3.68 13.12
N LYS A 68 -18.51 -4.37 12.26
CA LYS A 68 -19.77 -5.02 12.63
C LYS A 68 -19.52 -6.46 13.09
N ARG A 69 -20.01 -6.78 14.29
CA ARG A 69 -20.02 -8.16 14.84
C ARG A 69 -21.31 -8.88 14.43
N ILE A 70 -21.22 -10.19 14.26
CA ILE A 70 -22.39 -11.07 14.07
C ILE A 70 -22.40 -12.07 15.22
N ASN A 71 -23.48 -12.10 15.99
CA ASN A 71 -23.61 -12.95 17.19
C ASN A 71 -22.43 -12.78 18.17
N ASP A 72 -22.05 -11.54 18.46
CA ASP A 72 -20.88 -11.18 19.28
C ASP A 72 -19.55 -11.81 18.83
N LYS A 73 -19.42 -12.19 17.57
CA LYS A 73 -18.15 -12.67 17.00
C LYS A 73 -17.60 -11.67 16.00
N SER A 74 -16.29 -11.46 16.05
CA SER A 74 -15.56 -10.67 15.06
C SER A 74 -15.58 -11.40 13.72
N VAL A 75 -15.80 -10.66 12.64
CA VAL A 75 -15.79 -11.18 11.28
C VAL A 75 -14.54 -10.70 10.58
N PHE A 76 -13.76 -11.62 10.03
CA PHE A 76 -12.57 -11.31 9.24
C PHE A 76 -12.86 -11.49 7.76
N GLN A 77 -12.36 -10.55 6.96
CA GLN A 77 -12.37 -10.59 5.51
C GLN A 77 -10.94 -10.72 4.99
N TYR A 78 -10.78 -11.57 3.99
CA TYR A 78 -9.52 -11.79 3.30
C TYR A 78 -9.70 -11.27 1.88
N ASN A 79 -9.21 -10.07 1.64
CA ASN A 79 -9.31 -9.39 0.35
C ASN A 79 -7.98 -9.53 -0.37
N SER A 80 -8.03 -9.72 -1.68
CA SER A 80 -6.85 -9.66 -2.50
C SER A 80 -7.17 -9.17 -3.90
N GLY A 81 -6.19 -8.56 -4.55
CA GLY A 81 -6.41 -8.01 -5.87
C GLY A 81 -5.20 -7.31 -6.47
N PHE A 82 -5.36 -6.91 -7.72
CA PHE A 82 -4.36 -6.11 -8.42
C PHE A 82 -4.50 -4.63 -8.05
N MET A 83 -3.35 -3.98 -7.89
CA MET A 83 -3.25 -2.55 -7.62
C MET A 83 -2.50 -1.90 -8.77
N LEU A 84 -3.00 -0.74 -9.19
CA LEU A 84 -2.32 0.18 -10.11
C LEU A 84 -2.29 1.55 -9.44
N THR A 85 -1.12 2.18 -9.40
CA THR A 85 -0.92 3.47 -8.75
C THR A 85 -0.07 4.35 -9.65
N THR A 86 -0.46 5.62 -9.76
CA THR A 86 0.28 6.63 -10.53
C THR A 86 0.65 7.76 -9.58
N HIS A 87 1.96 8.00 -9.46
CA HIS A 87 2.53 9.09 -8.68
C HIS A 87 2.86 10.25 -9.62
N LEU A 88 2.29 11.42 -9.33
CA LEU A 88 2.52 12.66 -10.07
C LEU A 88 3.20 13.68 -9.14
N SER A 89 4.39 14.13 -9.52
CA SER A 89 5.16 15.14 -8.77
C SER A 89 5.19 16.45 -9.55
N PHE A 90 4.68 17.51 -8.93
CA PHE A 90 4.65 18.86 -9.48
C PHE A 90 5.62 19.72 -8.69
N ASP A 91 6.66 20.23 -9.35
CA ASP A 91 7.53 21.24 -8.77
C ASP A 91 6.83 22.59 -8.93
N ALA A 92 6.31 23.15 -7.83
CA ALA A 92 5.97 24.55 -7.80
C ALA A 92 7.27 25.34 -7.65
N VAL A 93 7.81 25.87 -8.76
CA VAL A 93 8.89 26.85 -8.68
C VAL A 93 8.26 28.22 -8.44
N GLN A 94 8.42 28.63 -7.17
CA GLN A 94 8.26 29.92 -6.51
C GLN A 94 6.84 30.44 -6.25
#